data_AF-A0A835QUP2-F1
#
_entry.id   AF-A0A835QUP2-F1
#
_cell.length_a   1.000
_cell.length_b   1.000
_cell.length_c   1.000
_cell.angle_alpha   90.00
_cell.angle_beta   90.00
_cell.angle_gamma   90.00
#
_symmetry.space_group_name_H-M   'P 1'
#
loop_
_entity.id
_entity.type
_entity.pdbx_description
1 polymer ?
#
loop_
_entity_poly.entity_id
_entity_poly.type
_entity_poly.pdbx_seq_one_letter_code
_entity_poly.pdbx_strand_id
1 'polypeptide(L)'
;MKLVKVISYHAKDHDARRIFLSEDRNDNDLDCIVEKIDIVQFSNNINLKEKLIPKCDYYYDMSYSTAYSTFANLLKDENSGESSLSTISSEDRPEAEESSFNATLLDLYSGCGAMSTGLCQGACIAGLNLQTTWAVDYNTFAFKAFN
;
A
#
# COMPACT_ATOMS: atom_id res chain seq x y z
N MET A 1 1.94 27.41 -3.30
CA MET A 1 0.56 27.17 -3.79
C MET A 1 0.56 26.41 -5.15
N LYS A 2 1.25 25.26 -5.24
CA LYS A 2 1.25 24.38 -6.44
C LYS A 2 0.71 22.97 -6.12
N LEU A 3 0.94 22.44 -4.91
CA LEU A 3 0.45 21.13 -4.48
C LEU A 3 -1.07 20.96 -4.54
N VAL A 4 -1.84 21.97 -4.13
CA VAL A 4 -3.32 21.90 -4.11
C VAL A 4 -3.92 21.68 -5.51
N LYS A 5 -3.24 22.16 -6.58
CA LYS A 5 -3.74 22.00 -7.96
C LYS A 5 -3.59 20.56 -8.48
N VAL A 6 -2.58 19.81 -8.04
CA VAL A 6 -2.30 18.45 -8.53
C VAL A 6 -3.35 17.46 -8.04
N ILE A 7 -3.74 17.56 -6.76
CA ILE A 7 -4.77 16.68 -6.17
C ILE A 7 -6.12 16.88 -6.89
N SER A 8 -6.52 18.13 -7.15
CA SER A 8 -7.78 18.41 -7.86
C SER A 8 -7.79 17.95 -9.31
N TYR A 9 -6.61 17.84 -9.95
CA TYR A 9 -6.49 17.41 -11.33
C TYR A 9 -6.71 15.89 -11.45
N HIS A 10 -6.08 15.11 -10.56
CA HIS A 10 -6.18 13.65 -10.56
C HIS A 10 -7.45 13.11 -9.91
N ALA A 11 -8.21 13.94 -9.18
CA ALA A 11 -9.51 13.53 -8.64
C ALA A 11 -10.49 13.07 -9.74
N LYS A 12 -10.30 13.51 -10.98
CA LYS A 12 -11.11 13.12 -12.15
C LYS A 12 -10.78 11.74 -12.71
N ASP A 13 -9.65 11.15 -12.31
CA ASP A 13 -9.19 9.85 -12.80
C ASP A 13 -9.74 8.69 -11.94
N HIS A 14 -10.51 8.98 -10.89
CA HIS A 14 -11.16 7.98 -10.06
C HIS A 14 -12.45 7.47 -10.71
N ASP A 15 -12.58 6.15 -10.86
CA ASP A 15 -13.86 5.53 -11.26
C ASP A 15 -14.91 5.78 -10.16
N ALA A 16 -16.01 6.43 -10.53
CA ALA A 16 -17.11 6.75 -9.61
C ALA A 16 -17.80 5.49 -9.04
N ARG A 17 -17.63 4.33 -9.66
CA ARG A 17 -18.15 3.04 -9.17
C ARG A 17 -17.22 2.36 -8.16
N ARG A 18 -15.98 2.84 -8.00
CA ARG A 18 -15.03 2.30 -7.02
C ARG A 18 -15.30 2.90 -5.65
N ILE A 19 -15.64 2.04 -4.69
CA ILE A 19 -15.84 2.42 -3.29
C ILE A 19 -14.82 1.71 -2.38
N PHE A 20 -14.81 2.06 -1.10
CA PHE A 20 -13.93 1.46 -0.10
C PHE A 20 -14.76 0.94 1.08
N LEU A 21 -14.50 -0.30 1.49
CA LEU A 21 -15.14 -0.88 2.67
C LEU A 21 -14.53 -0.28 3.95
N SER A 22 -15.36 0.15 4.90
CA SER A 22 -14.93 0.70 6.19
C SER A 22 -15.65 0.02 7.34
N GLU A 23 -15.04 0.04 8.52
CA GLU A 23 -15.66 -0.47 9.76
C GLU A 23 -16.57 0.56 10.46
N ASP A 24 -16.76 1.74 9.87
CA ASP A 24 -17.66 2.76 10.38
C ASP A 24 -19.12 2.27 10.29
N ARG A 25 -19.88 2.42 11.39
CA ARG A 25 -21.26 1.91 11.54
C ARG A 25 -22.17 2.98 12.10
N ASN A 26 -23.41 2.98 11.65
CA ASN A 26 -24.46 3.89 12.11
C ASN A 26 -25.79 3.13 12.24
N ASP A 27 -26.57 3.47 13.27
CA ASP A 27 -27.92 2.95 13.46
C ASP A 27 -28.94 3.84 12.70
N ASN A 28 -29.87 3.22 11.98
CA ASN A 28 -30.90 3.90 11.20
C ASN A 28 -32.22 3.10 11.26
N ASP A 29 -33.35 3.78 11.09
CA ASP A 29 -34.67 3.14 10.98
C ASP A 29 -34.82 2.37 9.65
N LEU A 30 -35.75 1.42 9.60
CA LEU A 30 -36.01 0.62 8.38
C LEU A 30 -36.48 1.47 7.20
N ASP A 31 -37.17 2.57 7.48
CA ASP A 31 -37.68 3.49 6.46
C ASP A 31 -36.56 4.29 5.77
N CYS A 32 -35.33 4.27 6.29
CA CYS A 32 -34.16 4.87 5.64
C CYS A 32 -33.60 4.02 4.48
N ILE A 33 -34.03 2.77 4.33
CA ILE A 33 -33.56 1.88 3.26
C ILE A 33 -34.25 2.28 1.94
N VAL A 34 -33.46 2.71 0.96
CA VAL A 34 -33.96 3.17 -0.34
C VAL A 34 -34.07 2.03 -1.36
N GLU A 35 -32.97 1.32 -1.61
CA GLU A 35 -32.90 0.25 -2.60
C GLU A 35 -31.76 -0.72 -2.30
N LYS A 36 -31.77 -1.87 -2.98
CA LYS A 36 -30.67 -2.85 -2.95
C LYS A 36 -29.76 -2.64 -4.15
N ILE A 37 -28.47 -2.49 -3.91
CA ILE A 37 -27.42 -2.37 -4.92
C ILE A 37 -26.47 -3.58 -4.89
N ASP A 38 -25.85 -3.88 -6.02
CA ASP A 38 -24.87 -4.95 -6.15
C ASP A 38 -23.44 -4.41 -6.02
N ILE A 39 -22.79 -4.78 -4.91
CA ILE A 39 -21.43 -4.37 -4.56
C ILE A 39 -20.52 -5.59 -4.56
N VAL A 40 -19.52 -5.61 -5.44
CA VAL A 40 -18.64 -6.77 -5.61
C VAL A 40 -17.23 -6.50 -5.07
N GLN A 41 -16.70 -7.46 -4.29
CA GLN A 41 -15.29 -7.46 -3.92
C GLN A 41 -14.43 -7.85 -5.13
N PHE A 42 -13.54 -6.96 -5.53
CA PHE A 42 -12.65 -7.16 -6.66
C PHE A 42 -11.26 -7.60 -6.18
N SER A 43 -10.90 -8.86 -6.40
CA SER A 43 -9.54 -9.34 -6.12
C SER A 43 -8.57 -8.77 -7.14
N ASN A 44 -7.77 -7.79 -6.75
CA ASN A 44 -6.73 -7.19 -7.59
C ASN A 44 -5.57 -8.18 -7.78
N ASN A 45 -5.73 -9.14 -8.70
CA ASN A 45 -4.64 -9.99 -9.12
C ASN A 45 -3.71 -9.17 -10.01
N ILE A 46 -2.53 -8.84 -9.49
CA ILE A 46 -1.50 -7.96 -10.10
C ILE A 46 -1.07 -8.43 -11.52
N ASN A 47 -1.44 -9.65 -11.93
CA ASN A 47 -0.95 -10.32 -13.13
C ASN A 47 -1.86 -10.31 -14.37
N LEU A 48 -3.00 -9.62 -14.37
CA LEU A 48 -3.90 -9.63 -15.53
C LEU A 48 -3.83 -8.31 -16.33
N LYS A 49 -3.42 -8.45 -17.60
CA LYS A 49 -3.21 -7.35 -18.56
C LYS A 49 -4.48 -6.58 -18.92
N GLU A 50 -5.65 -7.05 -18.48
CA GLU A 50 -6.92 -6.33 -18.62
C GLU A 50 -7.70 -6.46 -17.31
N LYS A 51 -7.78 -5.35 -16.55
CA LYS A 51 -8.65 -5.24 -15.39
C LYS A 51 -10.09 -5.18 -15.89
N LEU A 52 -10.73 -6.34 -16.02
CA LEU A 52 -12.14 -6.39 -16.36
C LEU A 52 -12.96 -6.04 -15.11
N ILE A 53 -13.46 -4.81 -15.05
CA ILE A 53 -14.36 -4.40 -13.96
C ILE A 53 -15.62 -5.29 -14.05
N PRO A 54 -16.01 -5.97 -12.96
CA PRO A 54 -17.18 -6.83 -12.98
C PRO A 54 -18.44 -6.04 -13.32
N LYS A 55 -19.42 -6.72 -13.93
CA LYS A 55 -20.74 -6.12 -14.15
C LYS A 55 -21.46 -6.01 -12.81
N CYS A 56 -21.43 -4.83 -12.20
CA CYS A 56 -22.00 -4.49 -10.90
C CYS A 56 -22.30 -2.99 -10.84
N ASP A 57 -23.05 -2.57 -9.81
CA ASP A 57 -23.33 -1.16 -9.56
C ASP A 57 -22.06 -0.48 -9.00
N TYR A 58 -21.44 -1.10 -8.00
CA TYR A 58 -20.20 -0.65 -7.39
C TYR A 58 -19.23 -1.81 -7.10
N TYR A 59 -17.96 -1.50 -6.95
CA TYR A 59 -16.94 -2.48 -6.57
C TYR A 59 -15.93 -1.91 -5.58
N TYR A 60 -15.27 -2.78 -4.84
CA TYR A 60 -14.19 -2.40 -3.94
C TYR A 60 -13.06 -3.44 -3.96
N ASP A 61 -11.82 -2.97 -3.91
CA ASP A 61 -10.59 -3.80 -3.89
C ASP A 61 -9.73 -3.52 -2.65
N MET A 62 -10.08 -2.49 -1.88
CA MET A 62 -9.38 -2.04 -0.68
C MET A 62 -10.39 -1.68 0.42
N SER A 63 -9.91 -1.70 1.66
CA SER A 63 -10.59 -1.09 2.80
C SER A 63 -10.08 0.33 3.04
N TYR A 64 -10.91 1.15 3.69
CA TYR A 64 -10.57 2.48 4.15
C TYR A 64 -10.78 2.59 5.66
N SER A 65 -9.81 3.19 6.33
CA SER A 65 -9.90 3.59 7.73
C SER A 65 -9.55 5.06 7.89
N THR A 66 -10.37 5.78 8.64
CA THR A 66 -10.12 7.18 9.00
C THR A 66 -8.83 7.32 9.82
N ALA A 67 -8.45 6.30 10.59
CA ALA A 67 -7.18 6.26 11.28
C ALA A 67 -6.02 6.28 10.26
N TYR A 68 -5.21 7.35 10.31
CA TYR A 68 -4.09 7.60 9.39
C TYR A 68 -4.48 7.70 7.90
N SER A 69 -5.78 7.87 7.59
CA SER A 69 -6.29 7.84 6.21
C SER A 69 -5.82 6.59 5.46
N THR A 70 -5.91 5.44 6.12
CA THR A 70 -5.32 4.19 5.65
C THR A 70 -6.17 3.58 4.54
N PHE A 71 -5.53 3.27 3.43
CA PHE A 71 -6.07 2.40 2.39
C PHE A 71 -5.31 1.07 2.45
N ALA A 72 -5.99 0.00 2.80
CA ALA A 72 -5.36 -1.31 2.96
C ALA A 72 -5.94 -2.35 2.00
N ASN A 73 -5.09 -3.27 1.55
CA ASN A 73 -5.58 -4.44 0.82
C ASN A 73 -6.51 -5.25 1.73
N LEU A 74 -7.55 -5.81 1.13
CA LEU A 74 -8.45 -6.72 1.84
C LEU A 74 -7.67 -8.00 2.15
N LEU A 75 -7.77 -8.47 3.39
CA LEU A 75 -7.27 -9.79 3.74
C LEU A 75 -8.05 -10.81 2.90
N LYS A 76 -7.32 -11.70 2.22
CA LYS A 76 -7.95 -12.83 1.56
C LYS A 76 -8.45 -13.72 2.69
N ASP A 77 -9.76 -13.91 2.82
CA ASP A 77 -10.30 -14.84 3.81
C ASP A 77 -9.60 -16.20 3.61
N GLU A 78 -8.73 -16.57 4.54
CA GLU A 78 -8.16 -17.93 4.64
C GLU A 78 -9.21 -18.94 5.15
N ASN A 79 -10.48 -18.69 4.87
CA ASN A 79 -11.59 -19.54 5.28
C ASN A 79 -12.13 -20.42 4.13
N SER A 80 -11.46 -20.43 2.97
CA SER A 80 -11.46 -21.59 2.08
C SER A 80 -10.36 -22.54 2.56
N GLY A 81 -10.73 -23.49 3.42
CA GLY A 81 -9.81 -24.31 4.19
C GLY A 81 -8.70 -24.97 3.38
N GLU A 82 -7.46 -24.62 3.71
CA GLU A 82 -6.31 -25.52 3.73
C GLU A 82 -5.19 -24.90 4.57
N SER A 83 -5.24 -25.26 5.85
CA SER A 83 -4.15 -25.48 6.80
C SER A 83 -2.84 -24.66 6.71
N SER A 84 -2.64 -23.90 7.79
CA SER A 84 -1.42 -23.85 8.62
C SER A 84 -0.17 -23.17 8.08
N LEU A 85 0.17 -22.03 8.71
CA LEU A 85 1.47 -21.97 9.39
C LEU A 85 1.31 -21.33 10.78
N SER A 86 1.03 -22.21 11.74
CA SER A 86 1.11 -21.97 13.17
C SER A 86 2.52 -21.57 13.60
N THR A 87 2.59 -20.62 14.53
CA THR A 87 3.67 -20.39 15.48
C THR A 87 4.38 -21.68 15.88
N ILE A 88 5.67 -21.80 15.53
CA ILE A 88 6.57 -22.78 16.16
C ILE A 88 7.78 -22.06 16.76
N SER A 89 7.75 -21.98 18.08
CA SER A 89 8.93 -21.81 18.93
C SER A 89 9.66 -23.14 18.94
N SER A 90 10.89 -23.16 18.41
CA SER A 90 11.88 -24.22 18.63
C SER A 90 13.27 -23.62 18.51
N GLU A 91 14.01 -23.67 19.62
CA GLU A 91 15.45 -23.41 19.69
C GLU A 91 16.18 -24.51 18.92
N ASP A 92 16.68 -24.20 17.72
CA ASP A 92 17.93 -24.75 17.20
C ASP A 92 18.31 -23.99 15.93
N ARG A 93 19.55 -23.55 15.86
CA ARG A 93 20.08 -22.64 14.84
C ARG A 93 20.77 -23.47 13.76
N PRO A 94 20.15 -23.74 12.60
CA PRO A 94 20.92 -23.98 11.39
C PRO A 94 21.34 -22.61 10.86
N GLU A 95 22.62 -22.44 10.55
CA GLU A 95 23.13 -21.33 9.74
C GLU A 95 22.46 -21.42 8.35
N ALA A 96 21.25 -20.88 8.25
CA ALA A 96 20.58 -20.63 7.00
C ALA A 96 21.22 -19.37 6.41
N GLU A 97 21.84 -19.50 5.24
CA GLU A 97 22.29 -18.37 4.44
C GLU A 97 21.15 -17.35 4.37
N GLU A 98 21.32 -16.21 5.05
CA GLU A 98 20.38 -15.11 5.03
C GLU A 98 20.26 -14.64 3.58
N SER A 99 19.18 -15.05 2.91
CA SER A 99 18.81 -14.51 1.61
C SER A 99 18.40 -13.06 1.81
N SER A 100 19.40 -12.18 1.91
CA SER A 100 19.18 -10.75 2.02
C SER A 100 18.30 -10.31 0.85
N PHE A 101 17.06 -9.94 1.17
CA PHE A 101 16.17 -9.35 0.18
C PHE A 101 16.81 -8.02 -0.22
N ASN A 102 17.17 -7.90 -1.49
CA ASN A 102 17.76 -6.68 -2.04
C ASN A 102 16.65 -5.80 -2.60
N ALA A 103 16.64 -4.53 -2.21
CA ALA A 103 15.69 -3.54 -2.70
C ALA A 103 16.42 -2.25 -3.09
N THR A 104 15.87 -1.55 -4.08
CA THR A 104 16.40 -0.27 -4.56
C THR A 104 15.47 0.88 -4.14
N LEU A 105 16.08 2.01 -3.78
CA LEU A 105 15.39 3.25 -3.39
C LEU A 105 15.74 4.37 -4.39
N LEU A 106 14.70 5.10 -4.81
CA LEU A 106 14.79 6.36 -5.54
C LEU A 106 14.43 7.49 -4.56
N ASP A 107 15.38 8.39 -4.29
CA ASP A 107 15.20 9.54 -3.40
C ASP A 107 14.92 10.82 -4.20
N LEU A 108 13.67 11.31 -4.15
CA LEU A 108 13.25 12.53 -4.84
C LEU A 108 13.27 13.71 -3.87
N TYR A 109 13.87 14.83 -4.29
CA TYR A 109 14.17 15.96 -3.40
C TYR A 109 15.07 15.53 -2.24
N SER A 110 16.14 14.80 -2.60
CA SER A 110 16.96 14.05 -1.65
C SER A 110 17.68 14.92 -0.62
N GLY A 111 17.85 16.21 -0.87
CA GLY A 111 18.63 17.09 -0.01
C GLY A 111 20.06 16.55 0.14
N CYS A 112 20.55 16.54 1.38
CA CYS A 112 21.81 15.88 1.74
C CYS A 112 21.68 14.36 2.00
N GLY A 113 20.50 13.77 1.80
CA GLY A 113 20.30 12.30 1.88
C GLY A 113 20.04 11.74 3.27
N ALA A 114 19.66 12.58 4.24
CA ALA A 114 19.42 12.11 5.60
C ALA A 114 18.27 11.08 5.69
N MET A 115 17.20 11.27 4.90
CA MET A 115 16.04 10.38 4.90
C MET A 115 16.38 9.02 4.30
N SER A 116 16.97 8.99 3.11
CA SER A 116 17.42 7.77 2.43
C SER A 116 18.43 7.01 3.27
N THR A 117 19.39 7.72 3.88
CA THR A 117 20.36 7.11 4.79
C THR A 117 19.69 6.44 5.98
N GLY A 118 18.75 7.13 6.64
CA GLY A 118 17.99 6.58 7.77
C GLY A 118 17.13 5.37 7.38
N LEU A 119 16.49 5.42 6.21
CA LEU A 119 15.72 4.30 5.67
C LEU A 119 16.60 3.07 5.38
N CYS A 120 17.76 3.26 4.74
CA CYS A 120 18.72 2.17 4.48
C CYS A 120 19.22 1.53 5.78
N GLN A 121 19.55 2.33 6.79
CA GLN A 121 19.99 1.82 8.10
C GLN A 121 18.88 1.07 8.83
N GLY A 122 17.66 1.63 8.87
CA GLY A 122 16.51 0.97 9.49
C GLY A 122 16.13 -0.34 8.78
N ALA A 123 16.15 -0.35 7.44
CA ALA A 123 15.92 -1.54 6.64
C ALA A 123 16.96 -2.63 6.91
N CYS A 124 18.23 -2.25 7.05
CA CYS A 124 19.32 -3.18 7.37
C CYS A 124 19.06 -3.89 8.71
N ILE A 125 18.59 -3.17 9.74
CA ILE A 125 18.19 -3.75 11.03
C ILE A 125 17.01 -4.72 10.87
N ALA A 126 16.11 -4.46 9.91
CA ALA A 126 15.00 -5.34 9.58
C ALA A 126 15.37 -6.52 8.64
N GLY A 127 16.66 -6.71 8.33
CA GLY A 127 17.13 -7.79 7.45
C GLY A 127 16.93 -7.53 5.95
N LEU A 128 16.60 -6.30 5.55
CA LEU A 128 16.45 -5.89 4.15
C LEU A 128 17.67 -5.07 3.71
N ASN A 129 18.35 -5.51 2.65
CA ASN A 129 19.42 -4.73 2.03
C ASN A 129 18.82 -3.69 1.07
N LEU A 130 18.44 -2.53 1.63
CA LEU A 130 17.91 -1.40 0.87
C LEU A 130 19.05 -0.46 0.47
N GLN A 131 19.22 -0.23 -0.84
CA GLN A 131 20.23 0.69 -1.37
C GLN A 131 19.58 1.86 -2.10
N THR A 132 20.04 3.08 -1.84
CA THR A 132 19.64 4.25 -2.64
C THR A 132 20.40 4.25 -3.95
N THR A 133 19.73 3.89 -5.05
CA THR A 133 20.35 3.74 -6.38
C THR A 133 20.30 5.04 -7.17
N TRP A 134 19.28 5.86 -6.93
CA TRP A 134 19.10 7.14 -7.58
C TRP A 134 18.66 8.20 -6.57
N ALA A 135 19.22 9.39 -6.70
CA ALA A 135 18.84 10.56 -5.91
C ALA A 135 18.73 11.78 -6.83
N VAL A 136 17.68 12.58 -6.64
CA VAL A 136 17.38 13.75 -7.48
C VAL A 136 17.21 14.97 -6.59
N ASP A 137 18.11 15.94 -6.73
CA ASP A 137 17.98 17.27 -6.14
C ASP A 137 18.39 18.35 -7.14
N TYR A 138 17.70 19.48 -7.10
CA TYR A 138 18.01 20.65 -7.91
C TYR A 138 19.14 21.50 -7.32
N ASN A 139 19.28 21.51 -5.98
CA ASN A 139 20.31 22.25 -5.28
C ASN A 139 21.65 21.54 -5.40
N THR A 140 22.60 22.18 -6.08
CA THR A 140 23.93 21.64 -6.31
C THR A 140 24.74 21.43 -5.03
N PHE A 141 24.51 22.19 -3.97
CA PHE A 141 25.16 21.97 -2.68
C PHE A 141 24.61 20.74 -1.96
N ALA A 142 23.29 20.52 -2.05
CA ALA A 142 22.64 19.34 -1.50
C ALA A 142 23.12 18.07 -2.22
N PHE A 143 23.16 18.11 -3.56
CA PHE A 143 23.72 17.05 -4.38
C PHE A 143 25.19 16.73 -4.03
N LYS A 144 26.02 17.76 -3.79
CA LYS A 144 27.41 17.56 -3.36
C LYS A 144 27.55 17.02 -1.94
N ALA A 145 26.57 17.27 -1.06
CA ALA A 145 26.58 16.71 0.29
C ALA A 145 26.05 15.27 0.31
N PHE A 146 25.24 14.90 -0.68
CA PHE A 146 24.70 13.56 -0.86
C PHE A 146 25.74 12.57 -1.39
N ASN A 147 26.60 12.99 -2.33
CA ASN A 147 27.67 12.18 -2.92
C ASN A 147 28.99 12.32 -2.16
#